data_AF-A0AAV9EX31-F1
#
_entry.id   AF-A0AAV9EX31-F1
#
_cell.length_a   1.000
_cell.length_b   1.000
_cell.length_c   1.000
_cell.angle_alpha   90.00
_cell.angle_beta   90.00
_cell.angle_gamma   90.00
#
_symmetry.space_group_name_H-M   'P 1'
#
loop_
_entity.id
_entity.type
_entity.pdbx_description
1 polymer ?
#
loop_
_entity_poly.entity_id
_entity_poly.type
_entity_poly.pdbx_seq_one_letter_code
_entity_poly.pdbx_strand_id
1 'polypeptide(L)'
;MPSNYGGFREKVKGVKVRRTIEALDKLKGLPKMGDVEVGEIPSLIDLGLSPVGNVTQDGKSSANVSLVGGETEALERLKKFAAECRAQPNKDGSRESIYGANFSCKISPWLAMGCLSPRYMFEELKKSAVRAISPASTNKTPAGSANNSMNWLMFELLWRDFFRFITKKYSNSKRKADAVPATACTGALV
;
A
#
# COMPACT_ATOMS: atom_id res chain seq x y z
N MET A 1 11.15 16.57 10.71
CA MET A 1 10.62 16.26 9.37
C MET A 1 10.98 17.39 8.39
N PRO A 2 11.86 17.14 7.40
CA PRO A 2 12.20 18.10 6.33
C PRO A 2 10.97 18.50 5.49
N SER A 3 10.98 19.69 4.89
CA SER A 3 9.87 20.21 4.06
C SER A 3 9.92 19.78 2.59
N ASN A 4 11.04 19.23 2.14
CA ASN A 4 11.22 18.70 0.79
C ASN A 4 11.65 17.23 0.85
N TYR A 5 11.42 16.51 -0.24
CA TYR A 5 11.70 15.09 -0.35
C TYR A 5 13.20 14.76 -0.24
N GLY A 6 14.06 15.56 -0.87
CA GLY A 6 15.52 15.34 -0.84
C GLY A 6 16.09 15.34 0.58
N GLY A 7 15.73 16.34 1.39
CA GLY A 7 16.14 16.41 2.78
C GLY A 7 15.55 15.28 3.63
N PHE A 8 14.32 14.84 3.35
CA PHE A 8 13.73 13.67 4.01
C PHE A 8 14.52 12.41 3.71
N ARG A 9 14.82 12.14 2.44
CA ARG A 9 15.59 10.99 1.97
C ARG A 9 16.96 10.92 2.64
N GLU A 10 17.70 12.03 2.71
CA GLU A 10 18.99 12.05 3.39
C GLU A 10 18.88 11.78 4.89
N LYS A 11 17.84 12.26 5.58
CA LYS A 11 17.65 11.98 7.01
C LYS A 11 17.34 10.52 7.32
N VAL A 12 16.66 9.82 6.43
CA VAL A 12 16.31 8.40 6.62
C VAL A 12 17.33 7.45 6.00
N LYS A 13 18.37 7.99 5.35
CA LYS A 13 19.48 7.23 4.81
C LYS A 13 20.20 6.48 5.93
N GLY A 14 20.45 5.19 5.72
CA GLY A 14 21.08 4.32 6.72
C GLY A 14 20.14 3.86 7.85
N VAL A 15 18.90 4.36 7.93
CA VAL A 15 17.92 3.84 8.88
C VAL A 15 17.47 2.46 8.43
N LYS A 16 17.48 1.51 9.36
CA LYS A 16 17.08 0.12 9.09
C LYS A 16 15.55 0.01 9.04
N VAL A 17 15.02 -0.52 7.94
CA VAL A 17 13.62 -0.93 7.85
C VAL A 17 13.38 -2.09 8.82
N ARG A 18 12.37 -1.94 9.69
CA ARG A 18 11.99 -2.98 10.67
C ARG A 18 11.42 -4.19 9.94
N ARG A 19 11.59 -5.38 10.53
CA ARG A 19 11.01 -6.61 9.99
C ARG A 19 9.48 -6.57 10.00
N THR A 20 8.86 -7.37 9.15
CA THR A 20 7.43 -7.69 9.25
C THR A 20 7.13 -8.41 10.55
N ILE A 21 5.91 -8.26 11.03
CA ILE A 21 5.38 -9.02 12.16
C ILE A 21 4.55 -10.15 11.56
N GLU A 22 4.74 -11.37 12.03
CA GLU A 22 3.97 -12.52 11.57
C GLU A 22 2.55 -12.45 12.14
N ALA A 23 1.58 -12.84 11.31
CA ALA A 23 0.20 -12.95 11.75
C ALA A 23 0.09 -14.10 12.77
N LEU A 24 -0.77 -13.91 13.78
CA LEU A 24 -1.06 -14.97 14.74
C LEU A 24 -1.97 -16.01 14.08
N ASP A 25 -1.62 -17.29 14.21
CA ASP A 25 -2.46 -18.39 13.70
C ASP A 25 -3.83 -18.45 14.39
N LYS A 26 -3.88 -18.00 15.65
CA LYS A 26 -5.09 -17.98 16.47
C LYS A 26 -5.14 -16.72 17.31
N LEU A 27 -6.29 -16.05 17.27
CA LEU A 27 -6.66 -14.98 18.19
C LEU A 27 -7.60 -15.52 19.25
N LYS A 28 -7.58 -14.90 20.44
CA LYS A 28 -8.64 -15.13 21.43
C LYS A 28 -9.96 -14.65 20.81
N GLY A 29 -11.01 -15.46 20.91
CA GLY A 29 -12.33 -15.09 20.40
C GLY A 29 -12.96 -13.91 21.15
N LEU A 30 -14.13 -13.48 20.68
CA LEU A 30 -14.89 -12.42 21.32
C LEU A 30 -15.24 -12.76 22.78
N PRO A 31 -15.34 -11.77 23.68
CA PRO A 31 -15.74 -12.00 25.07
C PRO A 31 -17.11 -12.70 25.13
N LYS A 32 -17.17 -13.85 25.79
CA LYS A 32 -18.42 -14.63 25.93
C LYS A 32 -19.46 -13.99 26.86
N MET A 33 -19.05 -13.01 27.67
CA MET A 33 -19.89 -12.35 28.69
C MET A 33 -20.35 -10.94 28.30
N GLY A 34 -20.08 -10.49 27.07
CA GLY A 34 -20.65 -9.25 26.57
C GLY A 34 -21.83 -9.55 25.65
N ASP A 35 -22.97 -8.90 25.87
CA ASP A 35 -24.10 -8.86 24.92
C ASP A 35 -23.74 -7.98 23.70
N VAL A 36 -22.59 -8.25 23.07
CA VAL A 36 -22.12 -7.51 21.90
C VAL A 36 -22.46 -8.31 20.66
N GLU A 37 -23.46 -7.85 19.93
CA GLU A 37 -23.78 -8.37 18.61
C GLU A 37 -22.68 -7.97 17.61
N VAL A 38 -22.28 -8.90 16.75
CA VAL A 38 -21.20 -8.68 15.77
C VAL A 38 -21.59 -7.62 14.72
N GLY A 39 -22.89 -7.47 14.47
CA GLY A 39 -23.43 -6.63 13.41
C GLY A 39 -23.21 -7.23 12.02
N GLU A 40 -24.02 -6.78 11.06
CA GLU A 40 -23.83 -7.09 9.65
C GLU A 40 -22.96 -6.03 8.97
N ILE A 41 -22.26 -6.41 7.91
CA ILE A 41 -21.50 -5.45 7.09
C ILE A 41 -22.51 -4.66 6.24
N PRO A 42 -22.53 -3.31 6.33
CA PRO A 42 -23.52 -2.51 5.62
C PRO A 42 -23.31 -2.56 4.10
N SER A 43 -24.40 -2.47 3.36
CA SER A 43 -24.39 -2.23 1.92
C SER A 43 -24.11 -0.75 1.60
N LEU A 44 -23.84 -0.45 0.33
CA LEU A 44 -23.71 0.96 -0.11
C LEU A 44 -25.02 1.73 0.11
N ILE A 45 -26.16 1.08 -0.06
CA ILE A 45 -27.48 1.69 0.11
C ILE A 45 -27.72 2.05 1.58
N ASP A 46 -27.31 1.18 2.52
CA ASP A 46 -27.40 1.45 3.97
C ASP A 46 -26.57 2.67 4.38
N LEU A 47 -25.51 2.99 3.61
CA LEU A 47 -24.67 4.17 3.79
C LEU A 47 -25.18 5.41 3.02
N GLY A 48 -26.34 5.34 2.36
CA GLY A 48 -26.89 6.42 1.55
C GLY A 48 -26.13 6.66 0.24
N LEU A 49 -25.37 5.66 -0.24
CA LEU A 49 -24.59 5.73 -1.47
C LEU A 49 -25.27 4.92 -2.57
N SER A 50 -25.46 5.54 -3.73
CA SER A 50 -25.93 4.82 -4.92
C SER A 50 -24.85 3.83 -5.38
N PRO A 51 -25.19 2.57 -5.66
CA PRO A 51 -24.25 1.63 -6.27
C PRO A 51 -23.73 2.24 -7.57
N VAL A 52 -22.42 2.43 -7.66
CA VAL A 52 -21.79 2.85 -8.91
C VAL A 52 -21.91 1.66 -9.85
N GLY A 53 -22.92 1.67 -10.73
CA GLY A 53 -22.92 0.78 -11.88
C GLY A 53 -21.62 0.98 -12.65
N ASN A 54 -21.04 -0.09 -13.18
CA ASN A 54 -19.83 -0.06 -14.02
C ASN A 54 -20.12 0.62 -15.38
N VAL A 55 -20.67 1.83 -15.38
CA VAL A 55 -21.07 2.58 -16.55
C VAL A 55 -20.29 3.89 -16.55
N THR A 56 -19.22 3.90 -17.32
CA THR A 56 -18.64 5.13 -17.84
C THR A 56 -19.53 5.69 -18.94
N GLN A 57 -19.58 7.01 -19.06
CA GLN A 57 -20.42 7.78 -19.98
C GLN A 57 -20.14 7.55 -21.49
N ASP A 58 -19.19 6.67 -21.84
CA ASP A 58 -18.70 6.45 -23.21
C ASP A 58 -18.81 5.01 -23.72
N GLY A 59 -19.51 4.10 -23.03
CA GLY A 59 -19.71 2.71 -23.50
C GLY A 59 -18.43 1.87 -23.65
N LYS A 60 -17.26 2.43 -23.32
CA LYS A 60 -16.00 1.72 -23.18
C LYS A 60 -15.84 1.33 -21.73
N SER A 61 -15.92 0.02 -21.47
CA SER A 61 -15.53 -0.61 -20.22
C SER A 61 -14.19 0.01 -19.79
N SER A 62 -14.21 0.86 -18.77
CA SER A 62 -12.96 1.35 -18.20
C SER A 62 -12.17 0.12 -17.81
N ALA A 63 -10.94 -0.01 -18.31
CA ALA A 63 -9.99 -1.04 -17.91
C ALA A 63 -9.57 -0.92 -16.42
N ASN A 64 -10.34 -0.20 -15.60
CA ASN A 64 -10.49 -0.49 -14.19
C ASN A 64 -11.09 -1.89 -14.05
N VAL A 65 -10.22 -2.88 -14.23
CA VAL A 65 -10.38 -4.26 -13.72
C VAL A 65 -11.12 -4.14 -12.39
N SER A 66 -12.28 -4.76 -12.23
CA SER A 66 -13.01 -4.80 -10.97
C SER A 66 -12.03 -5.10 -9.82
N LEU A 67 -11.65 -4.07 -9.05
CA LEU A 67 -10.67 -4.22 -7.99
C LEU A 67 -11.38 -4.86 -6.80
N VAL A 68 -10.98 -6.09 -6.47
CA VAL A 68 -11.49 -6.79 -5.29
C VAL A 68 -10.73 -6.31 -4.07
N GLY A 69 -11.46 -5.85 -3.04
CA GLY A 69 -10.88 -5.40 -1.78
C GLY A 69 -10.37 -6.54 -0.90
N GLY A 70 -9.67 -6.20 0.17
CA GLY A 70 -9.22 -7.16 1.19
C GLY A 70 -7.77 -7.62 1.08
N GLU A 71 -7.24 -8.14 2.18
CA GLU A 71 -5.85 -8.60 2.29
C GLU A 71 -5.56 -9.80 1.38
N THR A 72 -6.49 -10.74 1.27
CA THR A 72 -6.31 -11.96 0.45
C THR A 72 -5.99 -11.61 -1.00
N GLU A 73 -6.81 -10.75 -1.63
CA GLU A 73 -6.54 -10.28 -2.99
C GLU A 73 -5.25 -9.46 -3.05
N ALA A 74 -4.97 -8.62 -2.05
CA ALA A 74 -3.74 -7.83 -1.99
C ALA A 74 -2.48 -8.70 -2.08
N LEU A 75 -2.46 -9.83 -1.35
CA LEU A 75 -1.34 -10.76 -1.31
C LEU A 75 -1.21 -11.53 -2.63
N GLU A 76 -2.31 -11.93 -3.25
CA GLU A 76 -2.28 -12.52 -4.59
C GLU A 76 -1.76 -11.54 -5.65
N ARG A 77 -2.23 -10.30 -5.60
CA ARG A 77 -1.79 -9.26 -6.51
C ARG A 77 -0.31 -8.95 -6.34
N LEU A 78 0.20 -8.93 -5.11
CA LEU A 78 1.62 -8.79 -4.83
C LEU A 78 2.45 -9.93 -5.43
N LYS A 79 1.99 -11.20 -5.33
CA LYS A 79 2.66 -12.35 -5.95
C LYS A 79 2.73 -12.20 -7.48
N LYS A 80 1.61 -11.83 -8.11
CA LYS A 80 1.53 -11.58 -9.56
C LYS A 80 2.49 -10.45 -9.97
N PHE A 81 2.46 -9.33 -9.25
CA PHE A 81 3.37 -8.20 -9.48
C PHE A 81 4.85 -8.60 -9.32
N ALA A 82 5.19 -9.38 -8.31
CA ALA A 82 6.55 -9.88 -8.12
C ALA A 82 7.00 -10.78 -9.28
N ALA A 83 6.10 -11.61 -9.83
CA ALA A 83 6.37 -12.43 -11.01
C ALA A 83 6.54 -11.58 -12.28
N GLU A 84 5.66 -10.59 -12.50
CA GLU A 84 5.77 -9.62 -13.62
C GLU A 84 7.12 -8.90 -13.58
N CYS A 85 7.55 -8.46 -12.39
CA CYS A 85 8.86 -7.82 -12.18
C CYS A 85 10.04 -8.74 -12.52
N ARG A 86 9.92 -10.05 -12.32
CA ARG A 86 10.96 -11.04 -12.69
C ARG A 86 10.98 -11.33 -14.19
N ALA A 87 9.82 -11.38 -14.84
CA ALA A 87 9.68 -11.74 -16.24
C ALA A 87 10.21 -10.67 -17.22
N GLN A 88 10.42 -9.43 -16.78
CA GLN A 88 10.97 -8.35 -17.61
C GLN A 88 12.35 -7.85 -17.15
N PRO A 89 13.43 -8.63 -17.36
CA PRO A 89 14.79 -8.17 -17.11
C PRO A 89 15.27 -7.26 -18.25
N ASN A 90 15.40 -5.96 -17.97
CA ASN A 90 16.28 -4.97 -18.64
C ASN A 90 16.43 -5.17 -20.16
N LYS A 91 15.41 -4.80 -20.92
CA LYS A 91 15.58 -4.41 -22.32
C LYS A 91 14.99 -3.02 -22.46
N ASP A 92 15.85 -2.06 -22.75
CA ASP A 92 15.55 -0.67 -23.11
C ASP A 92 15.15 0.27 -21.96
N GLY A 93 15.76 1.46 -21.95
CA GLY A 93 15.69 2.51 -20.91
C GLY A 93 14.32 3.17 -20.71
N SER A 94 13.22 2.45 -20.97
CA SER A 94 11.84 2.84 -20.74
C SER A 94 11.35 2.48 -19.30
N ARG A 95 12.24 1.94 -18.45
CA ARG A 95 11.90 1.30 -17.16
C ARG A 95 11.35 2.24 -16.09
N GLU A 96 11.75 3.51 -16.01
CA GLU A 96 11.19 4.43 -15.00
C GLU A 96 9.66 4.58 -15.10
N SER A 97 9.11 4.57 -16.32
CA SER A 97 7.68 4.82 -16.54
C SER A 97 6.81 3.57 -16.27
N ILE A 98 7.26 2.39 -16.71
CA ILE A 98 6.46 1.16 -16.65
C ILE A 98 6.32 0.66 -15.20
N TYR A 99 7.36 0.75 -14.38
CA TYR A 99 7.30 0.32 -12.99
C TYR A 99 6.51 1.31 -12.12
N GLY A 100 6.71 2.62 -12.30
CA GLY A 100 5.96 3.67 -11.60
C GLY A 100 4.45 3.63 -11.86
N ALA A 101 4.05 3.52 -13.14
CA ALA A 101 2.63 3.42 -13.51
C ALA A 101 1.98 2.12 -13.01
N ASN A 102 2.66 0.97 -13.15
CA ASN A 102 2.12 -0.30 -12.66
C ASN A 102 2.03 -0.35 -11.12
N PHE A 103 2.99 0.25 -10.39
CA PHE A 103 2.93 0.39 -8.94
C PHE A 103 1.73 1.23 -8.48
N SER A 104 1.59 2.42 -9.09
CA SER A 104 0.55 3.39 -8.76
C SER A 104 -0.84 2.86 -9.07
N CYS A 105 -1.03 2.19 -10.21
CA CYS A 105 -2.36 1.74 -10.63
C CYS A 105 -2.78 0.38 -10.06
N LYS A 106 -1.85 -0.53 -9.76
CA LYS A 106 -2.18 -1.93 -9.48
C LYS A 106 -1.94 -2.40 -8.04
N ILE A 107 -1.38 -1.58 -7.16
CA ILE A 107 -1.12 -1.96 -5.76
C ILE A 107 -1.56 -0.88 -4.76
N SER A 108 -1.56 0.39 -5.18
CA SER A 108 -1.87 1.52 -4.29
C SER A 108 -3.19 1.41 -3.51
N PRO A 109 -4.30 0.82 -4.02
CA PRO A 109 -5.55 0.77 -3.25
C PRO A 109 -5.44 -0.08 -1.99
N TRP A 110 -4.75 -1.23 -2.06
CA TRP A 110 -4.52 -2.08 -0.90
C TRP A 110 -3.52 -1.47 0.10
N LEU A 111 -2.52 -0.72 -0.38
CA LEU A 111 -1.64 0.05 0.50
C LEU A 111 -2.39 1.18 1.21
N ALA A 112 -3.33 1.84 0.52
CA ALA A 112 -4.14 2.93 1.07
C ALA A 112 -5.11 2.44 2.16
N MET A 113 -5.77 1.30 1.93
CA MET A 113 -6.70 0.68 2.86
C MET A 113 -6.01 -0.11 4.00
N GLY A 114 -4.68 -0.29 3.92
CA GLY A 114 -3.92 -1.06 4.91
C GLY A 114 -4.04 -2.58 4.75
N CYS A 115 -4.75 -3.07 3.73
CA CYS A 115 -4.80 -4.48 3.34
C CYS A 115 -3.43 -5.03 2.93
N LEU A 116 -2.50 -4.16 2.53
CA LEU A 116 -1.12 -4.51 2.28
C LEU A 116 -0.17 -3.65 3.12
N SER A 117 0.76 -4.30 3.81
CA SER A 117 1.82 -3.62 4.54
C SER A 117 2.98 -3.23 3.61
N PRO A 118 3.48 -1.98 3.67
CA PRO A 118 4.63 -1.58 2.87
C PRO A 118 5.93 -2.29 3.30
N ARG A 119 6.04 -2.69 4.57
CA ARG A 119 7.16 -3.52 5.04
C ARG A 119 7.09 -4.92 4.44
N TYR A 120 5.88 -5.49 4.36
CA TYR A 120 5.67 -6.82 3.78
C TYR A 120 5.97 -6.82 2.29
N MET A 121 5.45 -5.83 1.56
CA MET A 121 5.78 -5.64 0.14
C MET A 121 7.28 -5.52 -0.10
N PHE A 122 7.97 -4.70 0.70
CA PHE A 122 9.42 -4.53 0.60
C PHE A 122 10.17 -5.85 0.82
N GLU A 123 9.83 -6.61 1.87
CA GLU A 123 10.46 -7.88 2.16
C GLU A 123 10.20 -8.94 1.08
N GLU A 124 8.96 -9.08 0.61
CA GLU A 124 8.61 -10.07 -0.39
C GLU A 124 9.24 -9.80 -1.76
N LEU A 125 9.29 -8.53 -2.17
CA LEU A 125 9.97 -8.14 -3.40
C LEU A 125 11.49 -8.29 -3.28
N LYS A 126 12.07 -7.99 -2.12
CA LYS A 126 13.48 -8.26 -1.83
C LYS A 126 13.80 -9.75 -1.93
N LYS A 127 13.02 -10.61 -1.27
CA LYS A 127 13.17 -12.08 -1.33
C LYS A 127 13.02 -12.59 -2.76
N SER A 128 12.12 -11.99 -3.52
CA SER A 128 11.85 -12.34 -4.91
C SER A 128 12.98 -11.96 -5.85
N ALA A 129 13.58 -10.79 -5.66
CA ALA A 129 14.72 -10.32 -6.43
C ALA A 129 15.99 -11.14 -6.14
N VAL A 130 16.23 -11.50 -4.87
CA VAL A 130 17.36 -12.36 -4.47
C VAL A 130 17.23 -13.77 -5.04
N ARG A 131 16.03 -14.38 -5.00
CA ARG A 131 15.81 -15.74 -5.52
C ARG A 131 15.92 -15.86 -7.05
N ALA A 132 15.70 -14.78 -7.78
CA ALA A 132 15.92 -14.75 -9.23
C ALA A 132 17.42 -14.79 -9.61
N ILE A 133 18.31 -14.50 -8.66
CA ILE A 133 19.76 -14.60 -8.81
C ILE A 133 20.18 -15.96 -8.22
N SER A 134 20.09 -17.02 -9.02
CA SER A 134 20.61 -18.34 -8.63
C SER A 134 22.14 -18.29 -8.38
N PRO A 135 22.71 -19.19 -7.54
CA PRO A 135 24.09 -19.14 -7.03
C PRO A 135 25.19 -19.35 -8.09
N ALA A 136 24.84 -19.42 -9.38
CA ALA A 136 25.80 -19.57 -10.47
C ALA A 136 26.58 -18.29 -10.81
N SER A 137 26.22 -17.14 -10.20
CA SER A 137 26.98 -15.89 -10.35
C SER A 137 27.83 -15.61 -9.11
N THR A 138 28.66 -16.57 -8.73
CA THR A 138 29.81 -16.37 -7.84
C THR A 138 30.95 -15.71 -8.60
N ASN A 139 30.73 -14.52 -9.18
CA ASN A 139 31.82 -13.64 -9.58
C ASN A 139 31.46 -12.19 -9.26
N LYS A 140 32.16 -11.71 -8.25
CA LYS A 140 32.24 -10.36 -7.73
C LYS A 140 32.62 -9.39 -8.87
N THR A 141 31.74 -8.45 -9.23
CA THR A 141 32.05 -7.10 -9.79
C THR A 141 30.76 -6.26 -9.94
N PRO A 142 30.85 -4.91 -9.99
CA PRO A 142 29.98 -4.01 -9.21
C PRO A 142 28.70 -3.56 -9.93
N ALA A 143 27.68 -3.24 -9.12
CA ALA A 143 26.60 -2.30 -9.40
C ALA A 143 26.00 -2.28 -10.82
N GLY A 144 24.90 -3.00 -11.05
CA GLY A 144 24.17 -2.82 -12.31
C GLY A 144 22.67 -3.12 -12.25
N SER A 145 22.28 -4.37 -11.99
CA SER A 145 20.93 -4.80 -12.40
C SER A 145 19.94 -5.01 -11.24
N ALA A 146 20.34 -5.71 -10.18
CA ALA A 146 19.47 -5.97 -9.02
C ALA A 146 19.29 -4.74 -8.12
N ASN A 147 20.31 -3.89 -8.07
CA ASN A 147 20.31 -2.70 -7.21
C ASN A 147 19.32 -1.65 -7.74
N ASN A 148 19.13 -1.55 -9.06
CA ASN A 148 18.31 -0.48 -9.64
C ASN A 148 16.80 -0.69 -9.38
N SER A 149 16.29 -1.91 -9.52
CA SER A 149 14.88 -2.23 -9.23
C SER A 149 14.54 -2.12 -7.74
N MET A 150 15.45 -2.56 -6.87
CA MET A 150 15.35 -2.41 -5.42
C MET A 150 15.39 -0.93 -4.98
N ASN A 151 16.21 -0.12 -5.66
CA ASN A 151 16.30 1.33 -5.44
C ASN A 151 15.03 2.05 -5.87
N TRP A 152 14.40 1.66 -6.99
CA TRP A 152 13.13 2.24 -7.44
C TRP A 152 11.98 1.91 -6.48
N LEU A 153 11.81 0.65 -6.05
CA LEU A 153 10.76 0.31 -5.09
C LEU A 153 10.93 1.08 -3.78
N MET A 154 12.16 1.18 -3.28
CA MET A 154 12.46 1.98 -2.10
C MET A 154 12.11 3.46 -2.32
N PHE A 155 12.41 4.01 -3.51
CA PHE A 155 12.07 5.38 -3.86
C PHE A 155 10.54 5.63 -3.79
N GLU A 156 9.72 4.78 -4.38
CA GLU A 156 8.26 4.93 -4.34
C GLU A 156 7.69 4.80 -2.91
N LEU A 157 8.18 3.81 -2.15
CA LEU A 157 7.74 3.63 -0.75
C LEU A 157 8.19 4.80 0.15
N LEU A 158 9.34 5.42 -0.15
CA LEU A 158 9.80 6.63 0.55
C LEU A 158 8.95 7.85 0.19
N TRP A 159 8.48 7.98 -1.05
CA TRP A 159 7.51 9.04 -1.40
C TRP A 159 6.20 8.88 -0.62
N ARG A 160 5.68 7.66 -0.50
CA ARG A 160 4.51 7.39 0.36
C ARG A 160 4.75 7.84 1.79
N ASP A 161 5.90 7.48 2.37
CA ASP A 161 6.23 7.85 3.75
C ASP A 161 6.48 9.36 3.91
N PHE A 162 7.11 10.00 2.92
CA PHE A 162 7.28 11.45 2.88
C PHE A 162 5.93 12.15 2.97
N PHE A 163 4.98 11.78 2.10
CA PHE A 163 3.63 12.37 2.12
C PHE A 163 2.88 12.06 3.42
N ARG A 164 3.04 10.87 3.99
CA ARG A 164 2.46 10.54 5.30
C ARG A 164 3.01 11.46 6.41
N PHE A 165 4.33 11.64 6.48
CA PHE A 165 4.96 12.43 7.55
C PHE A 165 4.83 13.94 7.35
N ILE A 166 4.82 14.43 6.10
CA ILE A 166 4.67 15.86 5.81
C ILE A 166 3.24 16.31 6.10
N THR A 167 2.24 15.51 5.75
CA THR A 167 0.85 15.76 6.13
C THR A 167 0.71 15.81 7.64
N LYS A 168 1.29 14.84 8.38
CA LYS A 168 1.30 14.88 9.85
C LYS A 168 1.93 16.17 10.41
N LYS A 169 3.05 16.64 9.83
CA LYS A 169 3.71 17.89 10.23
C LYS A 169 2.77 19.09 10.10
N TYR A 170 2.07 19.23 8.98
CA TYR A 170 1.23 20.40 8.70
C TYR A 170 -0.20 20.28 9.26
N SER A 171 -0.73 19.07 9.44
CA SER A 171 -2.03 18.86 10.09
C SER A 171 -2.02 19.26 11.56
N ASN A 172 -0.90 19.13 12.26
CA ASN A 172 -0.80 19.55 13.66
C ASN A 172 -0.81 21.08 13.84
N SER A 173 -0.37 21.85 12.84
CA SER A 173 -0.39 23.31 12.91
C SER A 173 -1.78 23.92 12.69
N LYS A 174 -2.68 23.23 11.98
CA LYS A 174 -4.03 23.73 11.67
C LYS A 174 -5.09 23.42 12.73
N ARG A 175 -4.86 22.47 13.65
CA ARG A 175 -5.87 22.05 14.66
C ARG A 175 -6.01 22.97 15.88
N LYS A 176 -5.30 24.10 15.94
CA LYS A 176 -5.47 25.06 17.05
C LYS A 176 -6.63 26.05 16.85
N ALA A 177 -7.33 26.04 15.70
CA ALA A 177 -8.36 27.04 15.42
C ALA A 177 -9.81 26.57 15.67
N ASP A 178 -10.24 25.36 15.27
CA ASP A 178 -11.68 25.06 15.21
C ASP A 178 -12.04 23.62 15.62
N ALA A 179 -11.80 23.24 16.87
CA ALA A 179 -12.36 22.01 17.41
C ALA A 179 -13.73 22.29 18.05
N VAL A 180 -14.79 22.36 17.23
CA VAL A 180 -16.17 22.20 17.73
C VAL A 180 -16.39 20.70 17.97
N PRO A 181 -16.77 20.26 19.18
CA PRO A 181 -17.07 18.86 19.42
C PRO A 181 -18.27 18.43 18.57
N ALA A 182 -18.16 17.28 17.92
CA ALA A 182 -19.27 16.69 17.17
C ALA A 182 -20.36 16.27 18.18
N THR A 183 -21.50 16.95 18.15
CA THR A 183 -22.69 16.57 18.89
C THR A 183 -23.23 15.26 18.31
N ALA A 184 -23.23 14.20 19.11
CA ALA A 184 -23.89 12.95 18.76
C ALA A 184 -25.41 13.18 18.68
N CYS A 185 -26.02 12.89 17.53
CA CYS A 185 -27.47 12.86 17.40
C CYS A 185 -28.01 11.69 18.24
N THR A 186 -28.57 11.98 19.40
CA THR A 186 -29.44 11.04 20.13
C THR A 186 -30.69 10.83 19.29
N GLY A 187 -30.87 9.63 18.76
CA GLY A 187 -32.09 9.22 18.07
C GLY A 187 -33.28 9.36 19.01
N ALA A 188 -34.32 10.05 18.56
CA ALA A 188 -35.61 10.07 19.21
C ALA A 188 -36.24 8.68 19.07
N LEU A 189 -36.57 8.06 20.21
CA LEU A 189 -37.49 6.94 20.28
C LEU A 189 -38.88 7.43 19.86
N VAL A 190 -39.50 6.73 18.90
CA VAL A 190 -40.96 6.74 18.68
C VAL A 190 -41.49 5.40 19.14
#